data_AF-H3ZKX8-F1
#
_entry.id   AF-H3ZKX8-F1
#
_cell.length_a   1.000
_cell.length_b   1.000
_cell.length_c   1.000
_cell.angle_alpha   90.00
_cell.angle_beta   90.00
_cell.angle_gamma   90.00
#
_symmetry.space_group_name_H-M   'P 1'
#
loop_
_entity.id
_entity.type
_entity.pdbx_description
1 polymer ?
#
loop_
_entity_poly.entity_id
_entity_poly.type
_entity_poly.pdbx_seq_one_letter_code
_entity_poly.pdbx_strand_id
1 'polypeptide(L)'
;MIDTKVISDSTFYICFLDDISYPEGLKKIICSGKFKFVIGPIVMSEIEKSPNYHFIKPDLSKVQENPLPFNYGEIVRPFLGIEEIKKGEHEVIGIAIVYYLMGREFILILDEDGPREIIEKKLSGLKSKMTGTIGFIKLCYYPYAIYTREEAISILEKIRKSKFRVTSNIIDNALKEIRGVTYDNCS
;
A
#
# COMPACT_ATOMS: atom_id res chain seq x y z
N MET A 1 -1.31 9.70 -20.20
CA MET A 1 -0.68 8.79 -19.21
C MET A 1 -1.57 8.77 -17.99
N ILE A 2 -1.98 7.60 -17.53
CA ILE A 2 -2.64 7.50 -16.22
C ILE A 2 -1.51 7.39 -15.21
N ASP A 3 -1.19 8.50 -14.55
CA ASP A 3 -0.31 8.53 -13.37
C ASP A 3 -1.18 8.25 -12.13
N THR A 4 -1.46 6.98 -11.85
CA THR A 4 -2.22 6.63 -10.64
C THR A 4 -1.38 6.96 -9.42
N LYS A 5 -1.95 7.71 -8.48
CA LYS A 5 -1.28 8.01 -7.21
C LYS A 5 -1.37 6.80 -6.28
N VAL A 6 -0.27 6.47 -5.61
CA VAL A 6 -0.24 5.46 -4.56
C VAL A 6 0.07 6.17 -3.25
N ILE A 7 -0.83 6.04 -2.30
CA ILE A 7 -0.69 6.53 -0.93
C ILE A 7 -0.63 5.29 -0.06
N SER A 8 0.48 5.05 0.63
CA SER A 8 0.66 3.85 1.43
C SER A 8 1.35 4.16 2.74
N ASP A 9 1.06 3.36 3.76
CA ASP A 9 1.87 3.35 4.97
C ASP A 9 3.26 2.72 4.74
N SER A 10 4.08 2.74 5.77
CA SER A 10 5.42 2.18 5.73
C SER A 10 5.42 0.66 5.62
N THR A 11 4.38 -0.02 6.11
CA THR A 11 4.29 -1.49 6.14
C THR A 11 4.35 -2.09 4.74
N PHE A 12 3.77 -1.42 3.74
CA PHE A 12 3.90 -1.79 2.34
C PHE A 12 5.37 -1.87 1.89
N TYR A 13 6.18 -0.86 2.20
CA TYR A 13 7.60 -0.83 1.81
C TYR A 13 8.41 -1.82 2.61
N ILE A 14 8.22 -1.84 3.94
CA ILE A 14 8.92 -2.73 4.86
C ILE A 14 8.66 -4.21 4.54
N CYS A 15 7.47 -4.54 4.03
CA CYS A 15 7.16 -5.87 3.53
C CYS A 15 8.23 -6.34 2.54
N PHE A 16 8.47 -5.56 1.47
CA PHE A 16 9.46 -5.90 0.44
C PHE A 16 10.90 -5.76 0.93
N LEU A 17 11.20 -4.69 1.67
CA LEU A 17 12.56 -4.39 2.09
C LEU A 17 13.06 -5.39 3.13
N ASP A 18 12.25 -5.72 4.12
CA ASP A 18 12.71 -6.41 5.32
C ASP A 18 12.00 -7.74 5.56
N ASP A 19 10.68 -7.84 5.36
CA ASP A 19 9.94 -9.06 5.69
C ASP A 19 10.22 -10.20 4.71
N ILE A 20 10.15 -9.90 3.41
CA ILE A 20 10.50 -10.88 2.35
C ILE A 20 11.90 -10.70 1.79
N SER A 21 12.61 -9.63 2.21
CA SER A 21 13.95 -9.26 1.76
C SER A 21 14.10 -9.35 0.23
N TYR A 22 13.17 -8.74 -0.49
CA TYR A 22 13.09 -8.74 -1.95
C TYR A 22 12.85 -7.33 -2.51
N PRO A 23 13.83 -6.42 -2.35
CA PRO A 23 13.71 -5.03 -2.81
C PRO A 23 13.52 -4.91 -4.33
N GLU A 24 13.96 -5.89 -5.12
CA GLU A 24 13.79 -5.91 -6.58
C GLU A 24 12.31 -5.95 -6.99
N GLY A 25 11.46 -6.62 -6.22
CA GLY A 25 10.01 -6.61 -6.43
C GLY A 25 9.48 -5.19 -6.32
N LEU A 26 9.78 -4.51 -5.22
CA LEU A 26 9.37 -3.13 -4.99
C LEU A 26 9.93 -2.17 -6.05
N LYS A 27 11.19 -2.35 -6.47
CA LYS A 27 11.79 -1.57 -7.57
C LYS A 27 11.00 -1.68 -8.86
N LYS A 28 10.50 -2.86 -9.23
CA LYS A 28 9.66 -3.01 -10.44
C LYS A 28 8.40 -2.16 -10.35
N ILE A 29 7.76 -2.10 -9.19
CA ILE A 29 6.59 -1.24 -8.97
C ILE A 29 6.99 0.24 -9.13
N ILE A 30 8.02 0.67 -8.42
CA ILE A 30 8.53 2.06 -8.42
C ILE A 30 8.91 2.51 -9.83
N CYS A 31 9.65 1.68 -10.56
CA CYS A 31 10.19 2.00 -11.88
C CYS A 31 9.23 1.72 -13.04
N SER A 32 8.02 1.21 -12.77
CA SER A 32 7.04 0.83 -13.81
C SER A 32 6.55 2.00 -14.67
N GLY A 33 6.67 3.24 -14.17
CA GLY A 33 6.07 4.42 -14.78
C GLY A 33 4.53 4.45 -14.73
N LYS A 34 3.89 3.52 -13.99
CA LYS A 34 2.44 3.46 -13.79
C LYS A 34 1.96 4.26 -12.59
N PHE A 35 2.86 4.55 -11.65
CA PHE A 35 2.54 5.10 -10.36
C PHE A 35 3.39 6.31 -10.00
N LYS A 36 2.79 7.21 -9.24
CA LYS A 36 3.49 8.23 -8.44
C LYS A 36 3.18 7.98 -6.98
N PHE A 37 4.21 8.00 -6.15
CA PHE A 37 4.06 7.65 -4.73
C PHE A 37 3.94 8.93 -3.91
N VAL A 38 2.82 9.11 -3.23
CA VAL A 38 2.60 10.26 -2.35
C VAL A 38 2.96 9.81 -0.94
N ILE A 39 4.10 10.27 -0.43
CA ILE A 39 4.66 9.76 0.83
C ILE A 39 4.85 10.94 1.79
N GLY A 40 4.18 10.87 2.93
CA GLY A 40 4.35 11.87 3.98
C GLY A 40 5.65 11.71 4.77
N PRO A 41 6.09 12.77 5.47
CA PRO A 41 7.35 12.76 6.20
C PRO A 41 7.42 11.70 7.31
N ILE A 42 6.31 11.36 7.97
CA ILE A 42 6.32 10.34 9.04
C ILE A 42 6.57 8.97 8.40
N VAL A 43 5.80 8.63 7.36
CA VAL A 43 5.99 7.37 6.61
C VAL A 43 7.40 7.29 6.01
N MET A 44 7.90 8.38 5.41
CA MET A 44 9.25 8.41 4.86
C MET A 44 10.29 8.11 5.95
N SER A 45 10.18 8.74 7.11
CA SER A 45 11.09 8.48 8.24
C SER A 45 11.05 7.03 8.72
N GLU A 46 9.89 6.36 8.65
CA GLU A 46 9.76 4.94 8.97
C GLU A 46 10.46 4.06 7.92
N ILE A 47 10.28 4.35 6.63
CA ILE A 47 10.93 3.62 5.53
C ILE A 47 12.46 3.76 5.61
N GLU A 48 12.95 4.97 5.89
CA GLU A 48 14.39 5.28 5.95
C GLU A 48 15.14 4.53 7.06
N LYS A 49 14.43 4.03 8.08
CA LYS A 49 15.01 3.20 9.15
C LYS A 49 15.30 1.77 8.70
N SER A 50 14.75 1.32 7.58
CA SER A 50 15.05 0.00 7.04
C SER A 50 16.54 -0.07 6.63
N PRO A 51 17.28 -1.13 7.04
CA PRO A 51 18.65 -1.33 6.58
C PRO A 51 18.73 -1.52 5.06
N ASN A 52 17.62 -1.93 4.43
CA ASN A 52 17.52 -2.21 2.99
C ASN A 52 16.99 -1.01 2.18
N TYR A 53 16.70 0.14 2.80
CA TYR A 53 16.20 1.33 2.10
C TYR A 53 17.13 1.81 0.98
N HIS A 54 18.44 1.67 1.18
CA HIS A 54 19.46 2.08 0.22
C HIS A 54 19.28 1.43 -1.16
N PHE A 55 18.65 0.24 -1.22
CA PHE A 55 18.34 -0.39 -2.50
C PHE A 55 17.38 0.44 -3.33
N ILE A 56 16.30 0.99 -2.75
CA ILE A 56 15.24 1.67 -3.50
C ILE A 56 15.39 3.20 -3.55
N LYS A 57 16.17 3.80 -2.65
CA LYS A 57 16.29 5.26 -2.49
C LYS A 57 16.51 6.04 -3.80
N PRO A 58 17.43 5.65 -4.71
CA PRO A 58 17.65 6.41 -5.94
C PRO A 58 16.45 6.41 -6.88
N ASP A 59 15.63 5.37 -6.84
CA ASP A 59 14.48 5.21 -7.73
C ASP A 59 13.22 5.84 -7.11
N LEU A 60 13.01 5.64 -5.82
CA LEU A 60 11.89 6.24 -5.09
C LEU A 60 11.96 7.76 -5.14
N SER A 61 13.14 8.35 -4.94
CA SER A 61 13.32 9.81 -4.98
C SER A 61 12.92 10.47 -6.33
N LYS A 62 12.89 9.71 -7.43
CA LYS A 62 12.50 10.21 -8.77
C LYS A 62 10.99 10.21 -8.99
N VAL A 63 10.25 9.36 -8.28
CA VAL A 63 8.81 9.14 -8.50
C VAL A 63 7.96 9.51 -7.29
N GLN A 64 8.59 9.76 -6.14
CA GLN A 64 7.92 10.25 -4.96
C GLN A 64 7.46 11.70 -5.15
N GLU A 65 6.30 11.99 -4.59
CA GLU A 65 5.73 13.32 -4.47
C GLU A 65 5.50 13.60 -2.99
N ASN A 66 5.91 14.79 -2.58
CA ASN A 66 5.54 15.26 -1.26
C ASN A 66 4.02 15.50 -1.25
N PRO A 67 3.31 15.10 -0.18
CA PRO A 67 1.92 15.47 -0.02
C PRO A 67 1.79 16.99 0.08
N LEU A 68 0.58 17.50 -0.15
CA LEU A 68 0.29 18.92 0.00
C LEU A 68 0.60 19.37 1.45
N PRO A 69 0.99 20.64 1.69
CA PRO A 69 1.42 21.09 3.01
C PRO A 69 0.24 21.39 3.93
N PHE A 70 -0.56 20.36 4.24
CA PHE A 70 -1.67 20.43 5.20
C PHE A 70 -1.25 19.89 6.57
N ASN A 71 -1.94 20.35 7.61
CA ASN A 71 -1.86 19.69 8.92
C ASN A 71 -2.79 18.47 8.91
N TYR A 72 -2.26 17.35 8.39
CA TYR A 72 -3.00 16.09 8.28
C TYR A 72 -3.52 15.59 9.63
N GLY A 73 -2.80 15.87 10.72
CA GLY A 73 -3.24 15.57 12.07
C GLY A 73 -4.56 16.23 12.43
N GLU A 74 -4.72 17.53 12.16
CA GLU A 74 -5.98 18.24 12.40
C GLU A 74 -7.12 17.75 11.50
N ILE A 75 -6.82 17.27 10.29
CA ILE A 75 -7.82 16.68 9.39
C ILE A 75 -8.38 15.39 9.97
N VAL A 76 -7.53 14.54 10.56
CA VAL A 76 -7.94 13.23 11.10
C VAL A 76 -8.34 13.27 12.57
N ARG A 77 -8.05 14.36 13.29
CA ARG A 77 -8.37 14.58 14.71
C ARG A 77 -9.84 14.32 15.08
N PRO A 78 -10.86 14.62 14.26
CA PRO A 78 -12.24 14.25 14.58
C PRO A 78 -12.46 12.73 14.70
N PHE A 79 -11.56 11.93 14.13
CA PHE A 79 -11.67 10.48 14.06
C PHE A 79 -10.71 9.73 15.00
N LEU A 80 -9.66 10.40 15.48
CA LEU A 80 -8.47 9.82 16.12
C LEU A 80 -8.03 10.58 17.38
N GLY A 81 -7.39 9.85 18.31
CA GLY A 81 -6.71 10.43 19.46
C GLY A 81 -5.43 11.18 19.10
N ILE A 82 -4.96 12.06 20.00
CA ILE A 82 -3.75 12.89 19.76
C ILE A 82 -2.48 12.04 19.57
N GLU A 83 -2.35 10.95 20.32
CA GLU A 83 -1.19 10.05 20.19
C GLU A 83 -1.23 9.22 18.91
N GLU A 84 -2.43 8.97 18.38
CA GLU A 84 -2.62 8.26 17.12
C GLU A 84 -2.15 9.10 15.93
N ILE A 85 -2.40 10.42 15.95
CA ILE A 85 -1.99 11.36 14.88
C ILE A 85 -0.50 11.29 14.53
N LYS A 86 0.37 10.84 15.45
CA LYS A 86 1.82 10.76 15.24
C LYS A 86 2.28 9.52 14.45
N LYS A 87 1.36 8.61 14.12
CA LYS A 87 1.69 7.37 13.41
C LYS A 87 1.58 7.53 11.89
N GLY A 88 2.46 6.88 11.13
CA GLY A 88 2.45 6.91 9.67
C GLY A 88 1.09 6.48 9.07
N GLU A 89 0.44 5.47 9.63
CA GLU A 89 -0.89 5.00 9.20
C GLU A 89 -1.96 6.11 9.17
N HIS A 90 -1.90 7.06 10.10
CA HIS A 90 -2.88 8.15 10.21
C HIS A 90 -2.53 9.36 9.34
N GLU A 91 -1.23 9.62 9.13
CA GLU A 91 -0.76 10.55 8.11
C GLU A 91 -1.32 10.17 6.73
N VAL A 92 -1.24 8.87 6.40
CA VAL A 92 -1.74 8.31 5.13
C VAL A 92 -3.25 8.50 4.98
N ILE A 93 -4.04 8.30 6.05
CA ILE A 93 -5.49 8.59 6.02
C ILE A 93 -5.73 10.08 5.74
N GLY A 94 -5.01 10.98 6.41
CA GLY A 94 -5.15 12.42 6.19
C GLY A 94 -4.86 12.82 4.74
N ILE A 95 -3.77 12.29 4.17
CA ILE A 95 -3.43 12.51 2.75
C ILE A 95 -4.54 11.99 1.85
N ALA A 96 -5.06 10.78 2.10
CA ALA A 96 -6.14 10.18 1.32
C ALA A 96 -7.43 11.01 1.36
N ILE A 97 -7.80 11.56 2.53
CA ILE A 97 -8.96 12.47 2.65
C ILE A 97 -8.78 13.69 1.75
N VAL A 98 -7.62 14.35 1.80
CA VAL A 98 -7.35 15.53 0.96
C VAL A 98 -7.46 15.18 -0.52
N TYR A 99 -6.83 14.09 -0.96
CA TYR A 99 -6.89 13.66 -2.35
C TYR A 99 -8.32 13.32 -2.80
N TYR A 100 -9.09 12.68 -1.93
CA TYR A 100 -10.49 12.36 -2.17
C TYR A 100 -11.35 13.62 -2.34
N LEU A 101 -11.23 14.59 -1.43
CA LEU A 101 -11.95 15.86 -1.50
C LEU A 101 -11.59 16.69 -2.74
N MET A 102 -10.37 16.52 -3.26
CA MET A 102 -9.92 17.14 -4.51
C MET A 102 -10.38 16.40 -5.77
N GLY A 103 -11.12 15.29 -5.64
CA GLY A 103 -11.55 14.47 -6.77
C GLY A 103 -10.39 13.80 -7.52
N ARG A 104 -9.27 13.51 -6.84
CA ARG A 104 -8.10 12.86 -7.45
C ARG A 104 -8.21 11.34 -7.35
N GLU A 105 -7.75 10.66 -8.39
CA GLU A 105 -7.63 9.21 -8.39
C GLU A 105 -6.36 8.74 -7.68
N PHE A 106 -6.52 7.76 -6.80
CA PHE A 106 -5.44 7.16 -6.04
C PHE A 106 -5.80 5.75 -5.57
N ILE A 107 -4.77 4.98 -5.24
CA ILE A 107 -4.85 3.72 -4.50
C ILE A 107 -4.29 3.99 -3.10
N LEU A 108 -5.08 3.65 -2.09
CA LEU A 108 -4.69 3.71 -0.69
C LEU A 108 -4.31 2.30 -0.22
N ILE A 109 -3.09 2.12 0.29
CA ILE A 109 -2.61 0.84 0.83
C ILE A 109 -2.48 0.96 2.34
N LEU A 110 -3.24 0.14 3.06
CA LEU A 110 -3.23 0.01 4.52
C LEU A 110 -3.39 -1.46 4.90
N ASP A 111 -2.49 -1.98 5.74
CA ASP A 111 -2.56 -3.38 6.18
C ASP A 111 -3.05 -3.55 7.63
N GLU A 112 -2.98 -2.50 8.47
CA GLU A 112 -3.44 -2.57 9.86
C GLU A 112 -4.98 -2.47 9.99
N ASP A 113 -5.57 -3.33 10.83
CA ASP A 113 -7.03 -3.40 11.01
C ASP A 113 -7.63 -2.10 11.57
N GLY A 114 -6.96 -1.45 12.53
CA GLY A 114 -7.45 -0.21 13.16
C GLY A 114 -7.71 0.93 12.17
N PRO A 115 -6.70 1.36 11.38
CA PRO A 115 -6.87 2.32 10.29
C PRO A 115 -7.95 1.94 9.28
N ARG A 116 -8.01 0.65 8.89
CA ARG A 116 -9.00 0.14 7.93
C ARG A 116 -10.41 0.27 8.49
N GLU A 117 -10.64 -0.07 9.75
CA GLU A 117 -11.93 0.08 10.42
C GLU A 117 -12.41 1.54 10.47
N ILE A 118 -11.50 2.49 10.67
CA ILE A 118 -11.84 3.93 10.65
C ILE A 118 -12.39 4.31 9.29
N ILE A 119 -11.72 3.87 8.21
CA ILE A 119 -12.18 4.13 6.85
C ILE A 119 -13.54 3.49 6.59
N GLU A 120 -13.69 2.22 6.96
CA GLU A 120 -14.92 1.47 6.70
C GLU A 120 -16.13 2.03 7.46
N LYS A 121 -15.94 2.48 8.70
CA LYS A 121 -17.03 2.99 9.56
C LYS A 121 -17.32 4.48 9.37
N LYS A 122 -16.29 5.29 9.13
CA LYS A 122 -16.39 6.77 9.19
C LYS A 122 -16.13 7.47 7.86
N LEU A 123 -15.40 6.84 6.93
CA LEU A 123 -14.97 7.45 5.66
C LEU A 123 -15.30 6.54 4.47
N SER A 124 -16.57 6.13 4.36
CA SER A 124 -17.00 5.13 3.37
C SER A 124 -16.65 5.48 1.91
N GLY A 125 -16.53 6.77 1.57
CA GLY A 125 -16.05 7.23 0.27
C GLY A 125 -14.63 6.78 -0.09
N LEU A 126 -13.77 6.55 0.91
CA LEU A 126 -12.41 6.03 0.74
C LEU A 126 -12.35 4.51 0.63
N LYS A 127 -13.40 3.79 1.08
CA LYS A 127 -13.40 2.32 1.12
C LYS A 127 -13.10 1.69 -0.24
N SER A 128 -13.65 2.25 -1.31
CA SER A 128 -13.45 1.76 -2.68
C SER A 128 -12.03 2.00 -3.22
N LYS A 129 -11.27 2.90 -2.60
CA LYS A 129 -9.88 3.23 -2.97
C LYS A 129 -8.86 2.49 -2.12
N MET A 130 -9.30 1.82 -1.06
CA MET A 130 -8.45 1.15 -0.09
C MET A 130 -8.19 -0.32 -0.46
N THR A 131 -6.94 -0.74 -0.37
CA THR A 131 -6.47 -2.11 -0.48
C THR A 131 -5.43 -2.38 0.61
N GLY A 132 -5.07 -3.64 0.85
CA GLY A 132 -3.84 -4.01 1.56
C GLY A 132 -2.71 -4.33 0.57
N THR A 133 -1.51 -4.61 1.08
CA THR A 133 -0.33 -4.99 0.28
C THR A 133 -0.62 -6.18 -0.62
N ILE A 134 -1.30 -7.21 -0.12
CA ILE A 134 -1.67 -8.39 -0.94
C ILE A 134 -2.58 -8.00 -2.11
N GLY A 135 -3.59 -7.16 -1.85
CA GLY A 135 -4.49 -6.68 -2.90
C GLY A 135 -3.76 -5.79 -3.91
N PHE A 136 -2.78 -5.00 -3.47
CA PHE A 136 -1.97 -4.19 -4.36
C PHE A 136 -1.03 -5.04 -5.25
N ILE A 137 -0.46 -6.13 -4.72
CA ILE A 137 0.30 -7.09 -5.52
C ILE A 137 -0.57 -7.70 -6.62
N LYS A 138 -1.84 -8.01 -6.32
CA LYS A 138 -2.79 -8.45 -7.35
C LYS A 138 -3.00 -7.38 -8.43
N LEU A 139 -3.15 -6.11 -8.04
CA LEU A 139 -3.25 -4.99 -8.99
C LEU A 139 -2.01 -4.90 -9.89
N CYS A 140 -0.82 -5.05 -9.30
CA CYS A 140 0.45 -5.07 -10.04
C CYS A 140 0.54 -6.23 -11.04
N TYR A 141 -0.08 -7.37 -10.76
CA TYR A 141 -0.27 -8.42 -11.77
C TYR A 141 -1.33 -8.02 -12.81
N TYR A 142 -2.54 -7.72 -12.37
CA TYR A 142 -3.66 -7.28 -13.19
C TYR A 142 -4.50 -6.23 -12.45
N PRO A 143 -4.77 -5.06 -13.03
CA PRO A 143 -4.65 -4.75 -14.46
C PRO A 143 -3.32 -4.10 -14.89
N TYR A 144 -2.40 -3.80 -13.98
CA TYR A 144 -1.24 -2.95 -14.30
C TYR A 144 -0.11 -3.66 -15.07
N ALA A 145 -0.09 -5.00 -15.09
CA ALA A 145 0.90 -5.81 -15.81
C ALA A 145 2.36 -5.46 -15.49
N ILE A 146 2.64 -5.12 -14.23
CA ILE A 146 3.98 -4.87 -13.69
C ILE A 146 4.68 -6.20 -13.36
N TYR A 147 3.93 -7.16 -12.83
CA TYR A 147 4.40 -8.50 -12.53
C TYR A 147 3.84 -9.52 -13.51
N THR A 148 4.65 -10.51 -13.88
CA THR A 148 4.10 -11.73 -14.47
C THR A 148 3.31 -12.51 -13.41
N ARG A 149 2.55 -13.51 -13.87
CA ARG A 149 1.83 -14.42 -12.97
C ARG A 149 2.79 -15.12 -11.99
N GLU A 150 3.92 -15.61 -12.49
CA GLU A 150 4.93 -16.34 -11.72
C GLU A 150 5.59 -15.43 -10.68
N GLU A 151 5.87 -14.18 -11.05
CA GLU A 151 6.42 -13.18 -10.14
C GLU A 151 5.46 -12.84 -9.02
N ALA A 152 4.19 -12.58 -9.34
CA ALA A 152 3.17 -12.30 -8.35
C ALA A 152 2.96 -13.49 -7.39
N ILE A 153 2.89 -14.72 -7.91
CA ILE A 153 2.84 -15.94 -7.09
C ILE A 153 4.07 -16.04 -6.19
N SER A 154 5.27 -15.86 -6.75
CA SER A 154 6.52 -15.95 -5.99
C SER A 154 6.57 -14.94 -4.83
N ILE A 155 6.15 -13.70 -5.07
CA ILE A 155 6.06 -12.66 -4.03
C ILE A 155 5.07 -13.08 -2.94
N LEU A 156 3.86 -13.52 -3.30
CA LEU A 156 2.85 -13.94 -2.32
C LEU A 156 3.31 -15.16 -1.50
N GLU A 157 4.00 -16.11 -2.11
CA GLU A 157 4.58 -17.26 -1.42
C GLU A 157 5.72 -16.87 -0.48
N LYS A 158 6.51 -15.83 -0.83
CA LYS A 158 7.50 -15.24 0.10
C LYS A 158 6.81 -14.56 1.28
N ILE A 159 5.75 -13.77 1.04
CA ILE A 159 5.00 -13.10 2.11
C ILE A 159 4.40 -14.13 3.06
N ARG A 160 3.82 -15.22 2.54
CA ARG A 160 3.27 -16.33 3.33
C ARG A 160 4.27 -16.91 4.34
N LYS A 161 5.56 -16.94 3.98
CA LYS A 161 6.64 -17.52 4.80
C LYS A 161 7.37 -16.46 5.64
N SER A 162 6.95 -15.20 5.55
CA SER A 162 7.60 -14.07 6.21
C SER A 162 6.96 -13.74 7.56
N LYS A 163 7.53 -12.74 8.24
CA LYS A 163 6.97 -12.15 9.46
C LYS A 163 5.86 -11.11 9.21
N PHE A 164 5.55 -10.82 7.94
CA PHE A 164 4.51 -9.89 7.56
C PHE A 164 3.15 -10.36 8.10
N ARG A 165 2.46 -9.50 8.86
CA ARG A 165 1.22 -9.86 9.55
C ARG A 165 0.05 -9.83 8.57
N VAL A 166 -0.34 -11.00 8.07
CA VAL A 166 -1.53 -11.17 7.22
C VAL A 166 -2.11 -12.56 7.43
N THR A 167 -3.43 -12.68 7.37
CA THR A 167 -4.08 -14.00 7.51
C THR A 167 -3.84 -14.86 6.29
N SER A 168 -3.58 -16.16 6.48
CA SER A 168 -3.32 -17.11 5.39
C SER A 168 -4.45 -17.14 4.35
N ASN A 169 -5.71 -16.96 4.78
CA ASN A 169 -6.86 -16.90 3.89
C ASN A 169 -6.77 -15.77 2.85
N ILE A 170 -6.23 -14.60 3.21
CA ILE A 170 -6.07 -13.48 2.27
C ILE A 170 -5.06 -13.85 1.17
N ILE A 171 -3.95 -14.49 1.56
CA ILE A 171 -2.93 -14.95 0.61
C ILE A 171 -3.49 -16.08 -0.27
N ASP A 172 -4.19 -17.05 0.32
CA ASP A 172 -4.76 -18.20 -0.39
C ASP A 172 -5.76 -17.75 -1.45
N ASN A 173 -6.64 -16.81 -1.10
CA ASN A 173 -7.59 -16.23 -2.05
C ASN A 173 -6.87 -15.48 -3.17
N ALA A 174 -5.87 -14.65 -2.84
CA ALA A 174 -5.07 -13.96 -3.85
C ALA A 174 -4.37 -14.92 -4.82
N LEU A 175 -3.80 -16.02 -4.31
CA LEU A 175 -3.16 -17.04 -5.13
C LEU A 175 -4.17 -17.81 -5.98
N LYS A 176 -5.35 -18.14 -5.47
CA LYS A 176 -6.42 -18.80 -6.24
C LYS A 176 -6.85 -17.92 -7.43
N GLU A 177 -7.07 -16.63 -7.18
CA GLU A 177 -7.44 -15.67 -8.22
C GLU A 177 -6.35 -15.54 -9.29
N ILE A 178 -5.09 -15.36 -8.90
CA ILE A 178 -3.97 -15.27 -9.86
C ILE A 178 -3.76 -16.60 -10.61
N ARG A 179 -4.06 -17.74 -9.97
CA ARG A 179 -3.95 -19.05 -10.60
C ARG A 179 -5.11 -19.35 -11.56
N GLY A 180 -6.18 -18.56 -11.55
CA GLY A 180 -7.39 -18.81 -12.33
C GLY A 180 -8.21 -19.99 -11.81
N VAL A 181 -8.12 -20.31 -10.51
CA VAL A 181 -8.93 -21.37 -9.89
C VAL A 181 -10.15 -20.71 -9.25
N THR A 182 -11.24 -20.59 -10.02
CA THR A 182 -12.57 -20.29 -9.48
C THR A 182 -13.20 -21.57 -8.97
N TYR A 183 -13.72 -21.60 -7.74
CA TYR A 183 -14.67 -22.64 -7.38
C TYR A 183 -15.92 -22.39 -8.21
N ASP A 184 -16.27 -23.34 -9.07
CA ASP A 184 -17.65 -23.46 -9.50
C ASP A 184 -18.49 -23.56 -8.23
N ASN A 185 -19.47 -22.68 -8.12
CA ASN A 185 -20.44 -22.67 -7.04
C ASN A 185 -20.97 -24.10 -6.88
N CYS A 186 -20.76 -24.72 -5.71
CA CYS A 186 -21.57 -25.85 -5.32
C CYS A 186 -23.00 -25.33 -5.17
N SER A 187 -23.79 -25.68 -6.19
CA SER A 187 -25.26 -25.74 -6.21
C SER A 187 -25.85 -26.38 -4.97
#